data_AF-W1YF04-F1
#
_entry.id   AF-W1YF04-F1
#
_cell.length_a   1.000
_cell.length_b   1.000
_cell.length_c   1.000
_cell.angle_alpha   90.00
_cell.angle_beta   90.00
_cell.angle_gamma   90.00
#
_symmetry.space_group_name_H-M   'P 1'
#
loop_
_entity.id
_entity.type
_entity.pdbx_description
1 polymer ?
#
loop_
_entity_poly.entity_id
_entity_poly.type
_entity_poly.pdbx_seq_one_letter_code
_entity_poly.pdbx_strand_id
1 'polypeptide(L)' 'TYAFTDKTALQYQYHGLNDKMFGTSYSDRMQEVNLVQSLNKNFAVYGGYAHISGDDFAKANNIAQAGVIGKANLGS' A
#
# COMPACT_ATOMS: atom_id res chain seq x y z
N THR A 1 3.14 -4.06 -9.28
CA THR A 1 3.51 -5.20 -8.41
C THR A 1 4.57 -6.03 -9.10
N TYR A 2 5.65 -6.36 -8.39
CA TYR A 2 6.76 -7.16 -8.87
C TYR A 2 6.89 -8.42 -8.01
N ALA A 3 6.97 -9.60 -8.64
CA ALA A 3 7.18 -10.87 -7.93
C ALA A 3 8.68 -11.20 -7.93
N PHE A 4 9.28 -11.29 -6.74
CA PHE A 4 10.68 -11.70 -6.60
C PHE A 4 10.83 -13.22 -6.68
N THR A 5 9.85 -13.95 -6.16
CA THR A 5 9.79 -15.41 -6.20
C THR A 5 8.34 -15.84 -6.40
N ASP A 6 8.12 -17.15 -6.56
CA ASP A 6 6.82 -17.81 -6.52
C ASP A 6 6.07 -17.63 -5.18
N LYS A 7 6.75 -17.17 -4.13
CA LYS A 7 6.16 -16.95 -2.79
C LYS A 7 6.25 -15.51 -2.30
N THR A 8 7.05 -14.65 -2.92
CA THR A 8 7.31 -13.29 -2.44
C THR A 8 7.02 -12.27 -3.52
N ALA A 9 6.16 -11.31 -3.21
CA ALA A 9 5.82 -10.22 -4.10
C ALA A 9 5.92 -8.88 -3.37
N LEU A 10 6.39 -7.86 -4.08
CA LEU A 10 6.43 -6.49 -3.64
C LEU A 10 5.50 -5.64 -4.48
N GLN A 11 4.62 -4.91 -3.84
CA GLN A 11 3.74 -3.96 -4.45
C GLN A 11 4.18 -2.57 -4.01
N TYR A 12 4.53 -1.74 -4.98
CA TYR A 12 4.72 -0.32 -4.77
C TYR A 12 3.52 0.40 -5.38
N GLN A 13 2.90 1.28 -4.60
CA GLN A 13 1.82 2.15 -5.06
C GLN A 13 2.20 3.60 -4.79
N TYR A 14 2.09 4.42 -5.83
CA TYR A 14 2.23 5.86 -5.71
C TYR A 14 0.88 6.48 -6.00
N HIS A 15 0.34 7.21 -5.03
CA HIS A 15 -0.90 7.95 -5.16
C HIS A 15 -0.59 9.42 -4.95
N GLY A 16 -0.50 10.18 -6.04
CA GLY A 16 -0.35 11.63 -6.01
C GLY A 16 -1.67 12.27 -6.39
N LEU A 17 -2.23 13.07 -5.49
CA LEU A 17 -3.39 13.91 -5.76
C LEU A 17 -2.89 15.36 -5.82
N ASN A 18 -3.18 16.01 -6.94
CA ASN A 18 -2.91 17.43 -7.12
C ASN A 18 -4.26 18.14 -7.11
N ASP A 19 -4.61 18.73 -5.98
CA ASP A 19 -5.89 19.42 -5.81
C ASP A 19 -5.69 20.93 -5.81
N LYS A 20 -6.69 21.65 -6.32
CA LYS A 20 -6.67 23.11 -6.44
C LYS A 20 -7.91 23.69 -5.80
N MET A 21 -7.75 24.35 -4.66
CA MET A 21 -8.83 25.04 -3.98
C MET A 21 -8.49 26.53 -3.88
N PHE A 22 -9.36 27.40 -4.42
CA PHE A 22 -9.24 28.87 -4.34
C PHE A 22 -7.87 29.47 -4.76
N GLY A 23 -7.18 28.86 -5.73
CA GLY A 23 -5.88 29.34 -6.23
C GLY A 23 -4.66 28.84 -5.46
N THR A 24 -4.86 28.11 -4.36
CA THR A 24 -3.81 27.38 -3.64
C THR A 24 -3.75 25.95 -4.18
N SER A 25 -2.57 25.52 -4.61
CA SER A 25 -2.34 24.13 -5.04
C SER A 25 -1.92 23.31 -3.82
N TYR A 26 -2.61 22.19 -3.60
CA TYR A 26 -2.29 21.22 -2.56
C TYR A 26 -1.73 19.97 -3.23
N SER A 27 -0.49 19.61 -2.91
CA SER A 27 0.14 18.39 -3.41
C SER A 27 0.15 17.33 -2.32
N ASP A 28 -0.85 16.44 -2.33
CA ASP A 28 -0.86 15.26 -1.49
C ASP A 28 -0.14 14.11 -2.20
N ARG A 29 0.77 13.47 -1.47
CA ARG A 29 1.64 12.40 -1.95
C ARG A 29 1.60 11.25 -0.96
N MET A 30 1.08 10.13 -1.43
CA MET A 30 1.11 8.87 -0.71
C MET A 30 2.02 7.88 -1.43
N GLN A 31 3.01 7.37 -0.71
CA GLN A 31 3.91 6.32 -1.16
C GLN A 31 3.66 5.09 -0.31
N GLU A 32 3.27 3.98 -0.93
CA GLU A 32 2.95 2.75 -0.24
C GLU A 32 3.81 1.61 -0.79
N VAL A 33 4.44 0.88 0.13
CA VAL A 33 5.23 -0.31 -0.17
C VAL A 33 4.63 -1.47 0.62
N ASN A 34 4.11 -2.48 -0.07
CA ASN A 34 3.60 -3.71 0.52
C ASN A 34 4.45 -4.89 0.10
N LEU A 35 4.89 -5.68 1.06
CA LEU A 35 5.52 -6.98 0.87
C LEU A 35 4.50 -8.06 1.21
N VAL A 36 4.31 -9.00 0.29
CA VAL A 36 3.43 -10.16 0.45
C VAL A 36 4.28 -11.42 0.40
N GLN A 37 4.10 -12.29 1.38
CA GLN A 37 4.75 -13.59 1.49
C GLN A 37 3.70 -14.69 1.58
N SER A 38 3.63 -15.53 0.56
CA SER A 38 2.84 -16.75 0.56
C SER A 38 3.47 -17.80 1.46
N LEU A 39 2.70 -18.28 2.44
CA LEU A 39 3.08 -19.40 3.30
C LEU A 39 2.69 -20.73 2.65
N ASN A 40 1.52 -20.77 2.02
CA ASN A 40 1.03 -21.92 1.27
C ASN A 40 0.04 -21.46 0.18
N LYS A 41 -0.60 -22.41 -0.53
CA LYS A 41 -1.55 -22.10 -1.62
C LYS A 41 -2.82 -21.36 -1.17
N ASN A 42 -3.12 -21.38 0.13
CA ASN A 42 -4.32 -20.84 0.74
C ASN A 42 -4.05 -19.67 1.70
N PHE A 43 -2.82 -19.46 2.12
CA PHE A 43 -2.47 -18.46 3.12
C PHE A 43 -1.22 -17.69 2.70
N ALA A 44 -1.32 -16.37 2.81
CA ALA A 44 -0.19 -15.46 2.74
C ALA A 44 -0.24 -14.50 3.92
N VAL A 45 0.91 -13.92 4.24
CA VAL A 45 1.03 -12.78 5.15
C VAL A 45 1.48 -11.59 4.33
N TYR A 46 1.12 -10.38 4.78
CA TYR A 46 1.62 -9.17 4.18
C TYR A 46 1.98 -8.15 5.24
N GLY A 47 2.97 -7.32 4.91
CA GLY A 47 3.37 -6.16 5.68
C GLY A 47 3.50 -4.98 4.74
N GLY A 48 2.99 -3.83 5.13
CA GLY A 48 2.94 -2.62 4.34
C GLY A 48 3.43 -1.42 5.12
N TYR A 49 4.04 -0.49 4.41
CA TYR A 49 4.40 0.81 4.92
C TYR A 49 3.91 1.88 3.94
N ALA A 50 3.06 2.78 4.44
CA ALA A 50 2.59 3.92 3.69
C ALA A 50 3.13 5.20 4.33
N HIS A 51 3.77 6.04 3.52
CA HIS A 51 4.13 7.38 3.88
C HIS A 51 3.16 8.34 3.21
N ILE A 52 2.33 9.00 4.01
CA ILE A 52 1.38 10.02 3.55
C ILE A 52 1.93 11.38 3.94
N SER A 53 2.11 12.24 2.95
CA SER A 53 2.64 13.59 3.10
C SER A 53 1.88 14.52 2.16
N GLY A 54 1.74 15.78 2.52
CA GLY A 54 1.10 16.78 1.68
C GLY A 54 1.04 18.12 2.36
N ASP A 55 0.66 19.15 1.62
CA ASP A 55 0.69 20.55 2.10
C ASP A 55 -0.29 20.80 3.25
N ASP A 56 -1.37 19.99 3.36
CA ASP A 56 -2.35 20.07 4.45
C ASP A 56 -2.00 19.15 5.65
N PHE A 57 -0.95 18.32 5.50
CA PHE A 57 -0.47 17.47 6.59
C PHE A 57 0.64 18.20 7.36
N ALA A 58 0.30 18.77 8.52
CA ALA A 58 1.27 19.41 9.44
C ALA A 58 2.42 18.49 9.88
N LYS A 59 2.24 17.17 9.74
CA LYS A 59 3.28 16.15 9.91
C LYS A 59 3.00 15.00 8.94
N ALA A 60 4.04 14.53 8.25
CA ALA A 60 3.94 13.32 7.45
C ALA A 60 3.54 12.14 8.34
N ASN A 61 2.51 11.40 7.93
CA ASN A 61 1.97 10.29 8.69
C ASN A 61 2.50 8.97 8.12
N ASN A 62 3.01 8.12 9.00
CA ASN A 62 3.58 6.84 8.65
C ASN A 62 2.60 5.74 9.08
N ILE A 63 2.02 5.05 8.11
CA ILE A 63 1.12 3.93 8.36
C ILE A 63 1.93 2.65 8.21
N ALA A 64 2.09 1.92 9.32
CA ALA A 64 2.53 0.54 9.28
C ALA A 64 1.30 -0.37 9.25
N GLN A 65 1.24 -1.29 8.29
CA GLN A 65 0.17 -2.27 8.16
C GLN A 65 0.76 -3.68 8.17
N ALA A 66 0.04 -4.63 8.77
CA ALA A 66 0.37 -6.04 8.67
C ALA A 66 -0.93 -6.84 8.69
N GLY A 67 -0.95 -7.96 7.99
CA GLY A 67 -2.12 -8.80 7.95
C GLY A 67 -1.89 -10.18 7.34
N VAL A 68 -2.97 -10.94 7.32
CA VAL A 68 -3.05 -12.28 6.74
C VAL A 68 -4.03 -12.26 5.57
N ILE A 69 -3.73 -13.02 4.53
CA ILE A 69 -4.57 -13.22 3.35
C ILE A 69 -4.94 -14.69 3.32
N GLY A 70 -6.23 -14.97 3.45
CA GLY A 70 -6.81 -16.30 3.30
C GLY A 70 -7.49 -16.43 1.93
N LYS A 71 -7.15 -17.47 1.19
CA LYS A 71 -7.84 -17.86 -0.05
C LYS A 71 -8.82 -18.99 0.27
N ALA A 72 -10.10 -18.65 0.26
CA ALA A 72 -11.21 -19.60 0.29
C ALA A 72 -11.83 -19.73 -1.11
N ASN A 73 -12.23 -20.94 -1.49
CA ASN A 73 -13.05 -21.14 -2.69
C ASN A 73 -14.49 -20.72 -2.35
N LEU A 74 -15.05 -19.78 -3.09
CA LEU A 74 -16.42 -19.29 -2.88
C LEU A 74 -17.50 -20.18 -3.52
N GLY A 75 -17.16 -21.43 -3.84
CA GLY A 75 -18.05 -22.39 -4.51
C GLY A 75 -18.01 -22.29 -6.04
N SER A 76 -18.38 -23.39 -6.70
CA SER A 76 -18.53 -23.54 -8.15
C SER A 76 -19.98 -23.35 -8.57
#